data_AF-A0A2A6LP11-F1
#
_entry.id   AF-A0A2A6LP11-F1
#
_cell.length_a   1.000
_cell.length_b   1.000
_cell.length_c   1.000
_cell.angle_alpha   90.00
_cell.angle_beta   90.00
_cell.angle_gamma   90.00
#
_symmetry.space_group_name_H-M   'P 1'
#
loop_
_entity.id
_entity.type
_entity.pdbx_description
1 polymer ?
#
loop_
_entity_poly.entity_id
_entity_poly.type
_entity_poly.pdbx_seq_one_letter_code
_entity_poly.pdbx_strand_id
1 'polypeptide(L)' 'MLPEIKLLADVDVLALSPLLRGMAMTVSYAETQGGIGLTASGA' A
#
# COMPACT_ATOMS: atom_id res chain seq x y z
N MET A 1 -0.61 34.06 -12.25
CA MET A 1 -1.32 32.88 -11.72
C MET A 1 -0.70 31.66 -12.38
N LEU A 2 -0.26 30.65 -11.62
CA LEU A 2 0.34 29.43 -12.18
C LEU A 2 -0.77 28.43 -12.54
N PRO A 3 -0.63 27.67 -13.64
CA PRO A 3 -1.61 26.67 -14.00
C PRO A 3 -1.65 25.54 -12.97
N GLU A 4 -2.86 25.08 -12.65
CA GLU A 4 -3.11 24.03 -11.67
C GLU A 4 -3.53 22.74 -12.40
N ILE A 5 -2.86 21.62 -12.11
CA ILE A 5 -3.24 20.29 -12.59
C ILE A 5 -4.00 19.59 -11.47
N LYS A 6 -5.23 19.14 -11.76
CA LYS A 6 -6.06 18.39 -10.83
C LYS A 6 -6.52 17.09 -11.45
N LEU A 7 -6.74 16.09 -10.61
CA LEU A 7 -7.46 14.88 -11.01
C LEU A 7 -8.93 15.23 -11.18
N LEU A 8 -9.57 14.69 -12.23
CA LEU A 8 -10.96 14.98 -12.57
C LEU A 8 -11.96 14.30 -11.61
N ALA A 9 -11.50 13.27 -10.89
CA ALA A 9 -12.26 12.50 -9.93
C ALA A 9 -11.31 11.87 -8.91
N ASP A 10 -11.87 11.37 -7.81
CA ASP A 10 -11.14 10.50 -6.89
C ASP A 10 -10.72 9.23 -7.62
N VAL A 11 -9.42 8.96 -7.62
CA VAL A 11 -8.85 7.80 -8.27
C VAL A 11 -8.55 6.76 -7.20
N ASP A 12 -9.24 5.63 -7.24
CA ASP A 12 -8.85 4.46 -6.46
C ASP A 12 -7.57 3.85 -7.05
N VAL A 13 -6.43 4.31 -6.54
CA VAL A 13 -5.12 3.85 -6.99
C VAL A 13 -4.89 2.37 -6.65
N LEU A 14 -5.54 1.85 -5.60
CA LEU A 14 -5.46 0.43 -5.25
C LEU A 14 -6.25 -0.43 -6.25
N ALA A 15 -7.35 0.08 -6.80
CA ALA A 15 -8.07 -0.58 -7.89
C ALA A 15 -7.28 -0.61 -9.20
N LEU A 16 -6.52 0.45 -9.51
CA LEU A 16 -5.85 0.60 -10.81
C LEU A 16 -4.41 0.06 -10.86
N SER A 17 -3.71 -0.02 -9.73
CA SER A 17 -2.30 -0.43 -9.69
C SER A 17 -2.10 -1.73 -8.91
N PRO A 18 -1.83 -2.86 -9.60
CA PRO A 18 -1.54 -4.14 -8.94
C PRO A 18 -0.33 -4.07 -8.00
N LEU A 19 0.68 -3.28 -8.36
CA LEU A 19 1.88 -3.08 -7.53
C LEU A 19 1.52 -2.40 -6.20
N LEU A 20 0.83 -1.26 -6.26
CA LEU A 20 0.46 -0.51 -5.06
C LEU A 20 -0.50 -1.30 -4.17
N ARG A 21 -1.41 -2.07 -4.78
CA ARG A 21 -2.26 -3.01 -4.04
C ARG A 21 -1.43 -4.05 -3.28
N GLY A 22 -0.45 -4.67 -3.94
CA GLY A 22 0.44 -5.65 -3.31
C GLY A 22 1.21 -5.05 -2.13
N MET A 23 1.73 -3.82 -2.29
CA MET A 23 2.43 -3.10 -1.22
C MET A 23 1.50 -2.80 -0.03
N ALA A 24 0.30 -2.29 -0.29
CA ALA A 24 -0.69 -1.99 0.76
C ALA A 24 -1.09 -3.25 1.54
N MET A 25 -1.34 -4.37 0.86
CA MET A 25 -1.62 -5.65 1.53
C MET A 25 -0.44 -6.12 2.38
N THR A 26 0.78 -5.97 1.87
CA THR A 26 1.99 -6.38 2.57
C THR A 26 2.15 -5.61 3.88
N VAL A 27 1.96 -4.28 3.86
CA VAL A 27 1.99 -3.44 5.07
C VAL A 27 0.87 -3.82 6.05
N SER A 28 -0.37 -3.99 5.55
CA SER A 28 -1.52 -4.39 6.38
C SER A 28 -1.30 -5.76 7.04
N TYR A 29 -0.70 -6.71 6.32
CA TYR A 29 -0.30 -7.99 6.89
C TYR A 29 0.74 -7.81 8.00
N ALA A 30 1.76 -6.97 7.77
CA ALA A 30 2.77 -6.66 8.79
C ALA A 30 2.14 -6.14 10.08
N GLU A 31 1.22 -5.19 9.96
CA GLU A 31 0.55 -4.55 11.09
C GLU A 31 -0.28 -5.57 11.89
N THR A 32 -1.01 -6.44 11.20
CA THR A 32 -1.85 -7.44 11.86
C THR A 32 -1.08 -8.63 12.42
N GLN A 33 0.10 -8.95 11.86
CA GLN A 33 0.89 -10.13 12.22
C GLN A 33 2.18 -9.80 12.96
N GLY A 34 2.44 -8.54 13.32
CA GLY A 34 3.63 -8.12 14.05
C GLY A 34 4.91 -8.06 13.22
N GLY A 35 4.79 -7.95 11.89
CA GLY A 35 5.90 -7.79 10.95
C GLY A 35 5.74 -8.61 9.67
N ILE A 36 6.53 -8.26 8.66
CA ILE A 36 6.71 -9.11 7.47
C ILE A 36 8.04 -9.83 7.65
N GLY A 37 7.98 -11.12 7.96
CA GLY A 37 9.16 -11.99 7.96
C GLY A 37 10.10 -11.80 9.15
N LEU A 38 9.64 -12.08 10.37
CA LEU A 38 10.55 -12.72 11.32
C LEU A 38 10.56 -14.20 10.96
N THR A 39 11.71 -14.77 10.56
CA THR A 39 11.95 -16.20 10.78
C THR A 39 11.52 -16.50 12.20
N ALA A 40 10.65 -17.49 12.41
CA ALA A 40 10.33 -17.97 13.75
C ALA A 40 11.66 -18.32 14.43
N SER A 41 12.18 -17.43 15.28
CA SER A 41 13.29 -17.75 16.14
C SER A 41 12.69 -18.68 17.18
N GLY A 42 12.77 -19.98 16.91
CA GLY A 42 12.52 -21.00 17.91
C GLY A 42 13.52 -20.77 19.03
N ALA A 43 13.07 -20.02 20.05
CA ALA A 43 13.66 -19.93 21.37
C ALA A 43 12.78 -20.77 22.32
#